data_AF-A0A0F9BHP0-F1
#
_entry.id   AF-A0A0F9BHP0-F1
#
_cell.length_a   1.000
_cell.length_b   1.000
_cell.length_c   1.000
_cell.angle_alpha   90.00
_cell.angle_beta   90.00
_cell.angle_gamma   90.00
#
_symmetry.space_group_name_H-M   'P 1'
#
loop_
_entity.id
_entity.type
_entity.pdbx_description
1 polymer ?
#
loop_
_entity_poly.entity_id
_entity_poly.type
_entity_poly.pdbx_seq_one_letter_code
_entity_poly.pdbx_strand_id
1 'polypeptide(L)'
;MDFEKLKINLTQDEKEILNRRDGPVMEKVLRTIVFYGEVLDADRLVEITNSGHLVITYAIPGIAPSMEMLDELIDSKMKVEKSFTLDPKPPLDFENWNLKPEQKKLLLQMYADQKEYDKKMLLLGLRDPDACT
;
A
#
# COMPACT_ATOMS: atom_id res chain seq x y z
N MET A 1 5.61 -4.37 23.35
CA MET A 1 4.27 -3.86 23.68
C MET A 1 3.54 -5.00 24.35
N ASP A 2 2.75 -4.71 25.38
CA ASP A 2 1.99 -5.73 26.10
C ASP A 2 0.59 -5.80 25.50
N PHE A 3 0.39 -6.71 24.55
CA PHE A 3 -0.86 -6.82 23.80
C PHE A 3 -2.05 -7.19 24.68
N GLU A 4 -1.82 -7.73 25.88
CA GLU A 4 -2.86 -8.05 26.86
C GLU A 4 -3.45 -6.81 27.54
N LYS A 5 -2.86 -5.62 27.33
CA LYS A 5 -3.36 -4.34 27.85
C LYS A 5 -4.12 -3.51 26.83
N LEU A 6 -4.28 -4.01 25.61
CA LEU A 6 -5.07 -3.35 24.58
C LEU A 6 -6.56 -3.41 24.92
N LYS A 7 -7.29 -2.35 24.59
CA LYS A 7 -8.75 -2.31 24.70
C LYS A 7 -9.43 -2.96 23.50
N ILE A 8 -8.80 -2.92 22.32
CA ILE A 8 -9.34 -3.54 21.11
C ILE A 8 -9.45 -5.06 21.29
N ASN A 9 -10.62 -5.62 20.96
CA ASN A 9 -10.86 -7.05 21.07
C ASN A 9 -10.21 -7.79 19.89
N LEU A 10 -9.11 -8.48 20.18
CA LEU A 10 -8.38 -9.29 19.21
C LEU A 10 -8.85 -10.74 19.23
N THR A 11 -9.01 -11.31 18.04
CA THR A 11 -9.25 -12.74 17.85
C THR A 11 -7.99 -13.55 18.18
N GLN A 12 -8.15 -14.86 18.38
CA GLN A 12 -7.01 -15.75 18.61
C GLN A 12 -6.04 -15.76 17.42
N ASP A 13 -6.56 -15.71 16.20
CA ASP A 13 -5.75 -15.65 14.98
C ASP A 13 -4.89 -14.38 14.92
N GLU A 14 -5.48 -13.22 15.21
CA GLU A 14 -4.77 -11.94 15.27
C GLU A 14 -3.67 -11.95 16.34
N LYS A 15 -3.93 -12.55 17.51
CA LYS A 15 -2.91 -12.71 18.57
C LYS A 15 -1.75 -13.60 18.12
N GLU A 16 -2.01 -14.65 17.36
CA GLU A 16 -0.95 -15.52 16.83
C GLU A 16 -0.09 -14.80 15.79
N ILE A 17 -0.71 -14.01 14.91
CA ILE A 17 0.01 -13.16 13.95
C ILE A 17 0.89 -12.14 14.69
N LEU A 18 0.36 -11.49 15.73
CA LEU A 18 1.14 -10.57 16.59
C LEU A 18 2.30 -11.26 17.32
N ASN A 19 2.19 -12.57 17.55
CA ASN A 19 3.27 -13.42 18.07
C ASN A 19 4.17 -14.00 16.97
N ARG A 20 4.16 -13.39 15.77
CA ARG A 20 5.02 -13.70 14.62
C ARG A 20 4.76 -15.06 13.96
N ARG A 21 3.57 -15.66 14.10
CA ARG A 21 3.21 -16.89 13.38
C ARG A 21 3.46 -16.76 11.87
N ASP A 22 3.08 -15.61 11.30
CA ASP A 22 3.14 -15.34 9.86
C ASP A 22 4.39 -14.50 9.49
N GLY A 23 5.40 -14.50 10.36
CA GLY A 23 6.66 -13.80 10.16
C GLY A 23 6.65 -12.33 10.62
N PRO A 24 7.84 -11.70 10.61
CA PRO A 24 8.03 -10.37 11.21
C PRO A 24 7.37 -9.24 10.42
N VAL A 25 7.22 -9.36 9.10
CA VAL A 25 6.58 -8.33 8.27
C VAL A 25 5.08 -8.30 8.50
N MET A 26 4.41 -9.46 8.50
CA MET A 26 2.97 -9.53 8.80
C MET A 26 2.66 -9.10 10.24
N GLU A 27 3.51 -9.46 11.20
CA GLU A 27 3.42 -8.97 12.58
C GLU A 27 3.49 -7.43 12.64
N LYS A 28 4.45 -6.82 11.92
CA LYS A 28 4.62 -5.36 11.84
C LYS A 28 3.40 -4.69 11.19
N VAL A 29 2.84 -5.28 10.14
CA VAL A 29 1.62 -4.79 9.47
C VAL A 29 0.44 -4.83 10.44
N LEU A 30 0.13 -5.99 11.02
CA LEU A 30 -1.00 -6.13 11.93
C LEU A 30 -0.85 -5.26 13.18
N ARG A 31 0.35 -5.19 13.77
CA ARG A 31 0.63 -4.31 14.91
C ARG A 31 0.33 -2.85 14.58
N THR A 32 0.65 -2.40 13.37
CA THR A 32 0.35 -1.04 12.93
C THR A 32 -1.15 -0.78 12.88
N ILE A 33 -1.92 -1.72 12.30
CA ILE A 33 -3.39 -1.62 12.23
C ILE A 33 -4.02 -1.64 13.63
N VAL A 34 -3.59 -2.56 14.49
CA VAL A 34 -4.04 -2.66 15.89
C VAL A 34 -3.75 -1.38 16.66
N PHE A 35 -2.59 -0.77 16.45
CA PHE A 35 -2.26 0.51 17.09
C PHE A 35 -3.17 1.65 16.65
N TYR A 36 -3.48 1.75 15.35
CA TYR A 36 -4.49 2.69 14.88
C TYR A 36 -5.85 2.41 15.50
N GLY A 37 -6.26 1.15 15.57
CA GLY A 37 -7.50 0.74 16.23
C GLY A 37 -7.56 1.18 17.69
N GLU A 38 -6.51 0.93 18.46
CA GLU A 38 -6.42 1.33 19.87
C GLU A 38 -6.50 2.85 20.04
N VAL A 39 -5.79 3.63 19.22
CA VAL A 39 -5.81 5.10 19.26
C VAL A 39 -7.20 5.67 18.91
N LEU A 40 -7.93 4.98 18.04
CA LEU A 40 -9.28 5.35 17.62
C LEU A 40 -10.37 4.75 18.53
N ASP A 41 -10.00 4.12 19.65
CA ASP A 41 -10.90 3.36 20.55
C ASP A 41 -11.81 2.38 19.78
N ALA A 42 -11.27 1.70 18.77
CA ALA A 42 -11.99 0.71 17.98
C ALA A 42 -12.29 -0.56 18.79
N ASP A 43 -13.53 -1.07 18.67
CA ASP A 43 -13.95 -2.27 19.39
C ASP A 43 -13.23 -3.55 18.92
N ARG A 44 -13.01 -3.69 17.61
CA ARG A 44 -12.43 -4.86 16.94
C ARG A 44 -11.99 -4.54 15.52
N LEU A 45 -11.18 -5.41 14.92
CA LEU A 45 -10.99 -5.45 13.48
C LEU A 45 -12.18 -6.14 12.80
N VAL A 46 -12.48 -5.75 11.56
CA VAL A 46 -13.58 -6.31 10.77
C VAL A 46 -13.06 -6.93 9.48
N GLU A 47 -13.72 -8.01 9.04
CA GLU A 47 -13.37 -8.69 7.80
C GLU A 47 -13.61 -7.80 6.58
N ILE A 48 -12.63 -7.74 5.68
CA ILE A 48 -12.74 -7.04 4.41
C ILE A 48 -13.37 -7.97 3.37
N THR A 49 -14.62 -7.69 2.98
CA THR A 49 -15.40 -8.58 2.12
C THR A 49 -15.24 -8.32 0.62
N ASN A 50 -14.72 -7.16 0.21
CA ASN A 50 -14.65 -6.75 -1.20
C ASN A 50 -13.24 -6.30 -1.62
N SER A 51 -13.03 -6.18 -2.94
CA SER A 51 -11.86 -5.53 -3.52
C SER A 51 -11.71 -4.09 -3.05
N GLY A 52 -10.46 -3.69 -2.78
CA GLY A 52 -10.11 -2.33 -2.39
C GLY A 52 -9.85 -1.40 -3.58
N HIS A 53 -9.74 -0.11 -3.28
CA HIS A 53 -9.21 0.89 -4.20
C HIS A 53 -8.14 1.70 -3.47
N LEU A 54 -6.95 1.77 -4.05
CA LEU A 54 -5.81 2.51 -3.51
C LEU A 54 -5.63 3.80 -4.29
N VAL A 55 -5.84 4.93 -3.63
CA VAL A 55 -5.85 6.27 -4.25
C VAL A 55 -4.46 6.71 -4.74
N ILE A 56 -3.38 6.12 -4.21
CA ILE A 56 -2.02 6.54 -4.58
C ILE A 56 -1.58 5.73 -5.80
N THR A 57 -1.62 6.35 -6.98
CA THR A 57 -1.14 5.72 -8.24
C THR A 57 0.26 6.18 -8.66
N TYR A 58 0.92 7.04 -7.90
CA TYR A 58 2.16 7.69 -8.33
C TYR A 58 3.32 7.55 -7.36
N ALA A 59 4.53 7.44 -7.91
CA ALA A 59 5.80 7.33 -7.20
C ALA A 59 6.44 8.70 -6.91
N ILE A 60 5.68 9.64 -6.34
CA ILE A 60 6.18 10.99 -6.02
C ILE A 60 6.79 11.01 -4.61
N PRO A 61 8.04 11.48 -4.44
CA PRO A 61 8.65 11.64 -3.12
C PRO A 61 7.78 12.49 -2.18
N GLY A 62 7.52 11.97 -0.98
CA GLY A 62 6.70 12.64 0.03
C GLY A 62 5.19 12.41 -0.08
N ILE A 63 4.71 11.72 -1.13
CA ILE A 63 3.31 11.31 -1.26
C ILE A 63 3.19 9.79 -1.37
N ALA A 64 4.05 9.17 -2.18
CA ALA A 64 4.05 7.73 -2.38
C ALA A 64 4.49 6.95 -1.13
N PRO A 65 4.02 5.70 -0.93
CA PRO A 65 4.70 4.80 0.00
C PRO A 65 6.15 4.62 -0.44
N SER A 66 7.08 4.47 0.51
CA SER A 66 8.48 4.28 0.16
C SER A 66 8.67 2.99 -0.63
N MET A 67 9.56 3.02 -1.63
CA MET A 67 9.86 1.84 -2.44
C MET A 67 10.43 0.70 -1.59
N GLU A 68 11.22 1.03 -0.56
CA GLU A 68 11.74 0.08 0.43
C GLU A 68 10.63 -0.64 1.20
N MET A 69 9.55 0.07 1.58
CA MET A 69 8.40 -0.56 2.24
C MET A 69 7.70 -1.54 1.30
N LEU A 70 7.55 -1.17 0.02
CA LEU A 70 6.95 -2.07 -0.97
C LEU A 70 7.81 -3.31 -1.20
N ASP A 71 9.14 -3.16 -1.22
CA ASP A 71 10.08 -4.28 -1.32
C ASP A 71 10.00 -5.21 -0.10
N GLU A 72 9.94 -4.66 1.12
CA GLU A 72 9.78 -5.46 2.34
C GLU A 72 8.51 -6.32 2.29
N LEU A 73 7.39 -5.76 1.80
CA LEU A 73 6.14 -6.49 1.60
C LEU A 73 6.29 -7.60 0.54
N ILE A 74 6.88 -7.28 -0.61
CA ILE A 74 7.06 -8.23 -1.72
C ILE A 74 7.99 -9.38 -1.32
N ASP A 75 9.11 -9.08 -0.68
CA ASP A 75 10.12 -10.06 -0.27
C ASP A 75 9.58 -11.02 0.81
N SER A 76 8.66 -10.54 1.64
CA SER A 76 7.90 -11.37 2.58
C SER A 76 6.78 -12.19 1.92
N LYS A 77 6.65 -12.12 0.59
CA LYS A 77 5.63 -12.79 -0.23
C LYS A 77 4.20 -12.37 0.13
N MET A 78 4.04 -11.18 0.70
CA MET A 78 2.71 -10.64 0.98
C MET A 78 2.02 -10.26 -0.33
N LYS A 79 0.75 -10.62 -0.41
CA LYS A 79 -0.15 -10.23 -1.48
C LYS A 79 -1.53 -10.07 -0.88
N VAL A 80 -2.27 -9.05 -1.33
CA VAL A 80 -3.67 -8.93 -0.91
C VAL A 80 -4.48 -10.13 -1.39
N GLU A 81 -5.38 -10.62 -0.54
CA GLU A 81 -6.25 -11.75 -0.89
C GLU A 81 -7.26 -11.34 -1.98
N LYS A 82 -7.78 -10.12 -1.88
CA LYS A 82 -8.71 -9.51 -2.84
C LYS A 82 -7.96 -8.46 -3.61
N SER A 83 -8.01 -8.53 -4.93
CA SER A 83 -7.34 -7.55 -5.79
C SER A 83 -7.87 -6.13 -5.54
N PHE A 84 -7.06 -5.13 -5.92
CA PHE A 84 -7.44 -3.72 -5.82
C PHE A 84 -7.32 -3.00 -7.18
N THR A 85 -7.88 -1.80 -7.25
CA THR A 85 -7.67 -0.82 -8.35
C THR A 85 -6.92 0.41 -7.84
N LEU A 86 -6.39 1.22 -8.76
CA LEU A 86 -5.71 2.49 -8.48
C LEU A 86 -6.50 3.68 -9.03
N ASP A 87 -6.13 4.89 -8.63
CA ASP A 87 -6.52 6.11 -9.34
C ASP A 87 -6.00 6.12 -10.80
N PRO A 88 -6.52 7.01 -11.68
CA PRO A 88 -6.03 7.18 -13.05
C PRO A 88 -4.54 7.52 -13.13
N LYS A 89 -3.81 6.80 -14.01
CA LYS A 89 -2.37 6.97 -14.22
C LYS A 89 -1.99 8.44 -14.51
N PRO A 90 -0.80 8.88 -14.06
CA PRO A 90 -0.32 10.21 -14.40
C PRO A 90 -0.18 10.35 -15.92
N PRO A 91 -0.62 11.48 -16.52
CA PRO A 91 -0.53 11.72 -17.96
C PRO A 91 0.93 12.01 -18.34
N LEU A 92 1.66 10.96 -18.71
CA LEU A 92 3.03 11.06 -19.22
C LEU A 92 3.07 11.29 -20.74
N ASP A 93 1.91 11.44 -21.37
CA ASP A 93 1.67 11.73 -22.78
C ASP A 93 1.55 13.24 -23.02
N PHE A 94 2.70 13.89 -23.16
CA PHE A 94 2.77 15.36 -23.26
C PHE A 94 2.44 15.94 -24.64
N GLU A 95 2.06 15.12 -25.64
CA GLU A 95 1.91 15.55 -27.04
C GLU A 95 0.93 16.71 -27.23
N ASN A 96 -0.16 16.69 -26.46
CA ASN A 96 -1.22 17.71 -26.53
C ASN A 96 -1.03 18.84 -25.51
N TRP A 97 0.12 18.89 -24.82
CA TRP A 97 0.38 19.83 -23.75
C TRP A 97 1.35 20.92 -24.23
N ASN A 98 1.02 22.19 -23.98
CA ASN A 98 1.90 23.32 -24.30
C ASN A 98 3.00 23.51 -23.24
N LEU A 99 3.84 22.48 -23.05
CA LEU A 99 4.94 22.46 -22.09
C LEU A 99 6.26 22.93 -22.72
N LYS A 100 7.01 23.73 -21.96
CA LYS A 100 8.42 24.01 -22.28
C LYS A 100 9.28 22.76 -22.08
N PRO A 101 10.40 22.60 -22.80
CA PRO A 101 11.31 21.47 -22.63
C PRO A 101 11.76 21.22 -21.18
N GLU A 102 12.00 22.30 -20.43
CA GLU A 102 12.38 22.23 -19.01
C GLU A 102 11.27 21.66 -18.11
N GLN A 103 10.01 22.03 -18.37
CA GLN A 103 8.85 21.51 -17.64
C GLN A 103 8.66 20.02 -17.92
N LYS A 104 8.79 19.61 -19.19
CA LYS A 104 8.77 18.19 -19.57
C LYS A 104 9.88 17.41 -18.88
N LYS A 105 11.10 17.96 -18.80
CA LYS A 105 12.21 17.34 -18.09
C LYS A 105 11.91 17.17 -16.60
N LEU A 106 11.36 18.20 -15.94
CA LEU A 106 10.99 18.14 -14.52
C LEU A 106 9.92 17.08 -14.25
N LEU A 107 8.88 17.00 -15.08
CA LEU A 107 7.84 15.97 -14.95
C LEU A 107 8.40 14.56 -15.13
N LEU A 108 9.27 14.35 -16.12
CA LEU A 108 9.93 13.04 -16.30
C LEU A 108 10.81 12.65 -15.10
N GLN A 109 11.47 13.62 -14.46
CA GLN A 109 12.25 13.38 -13.24
C GLN A 109 11.34 13.07 -12.05
N MET A 110 10.22 13.78 -11.92
CA MET A 110 9.25 13.58 -10.84
C MET A 110 8.61 12.19 -10.86
N TYR A 111 8.44 11.61 -12.06
CA TYR A 111 7.86 10.27 -12.26
C TYR A 111 8.89 9.21 -12.68
N ALA A 112 10.18 9.42 -12.38
CA ALA A 112 11.25 8.52 -12.82
C ALA A 112 11.03 7.06 -12.35
N ASP A 113 10.51 6.89 -11.14
CA ASP A 113 10.31 5.58 -10.50
C ASP A 113 8.92 4.96 -10.78
N GLN A 114 8.08 5.63 -11.57
CA GLN A 114 6.69 5.22 -11.82
C GLN A 114 6.60 3.80 -12.37
N LYS A 115 7.46 3.45 -13.35
CA LYS A 115 7.46 2.11 -13.95
C LYS A 115 7.81 1.01 -12.95
N GLU A 116 8.65 1.32 -11.97
CA GLU A 116 9.00 0.36 -10.93
C GLU A 116 7.88 0.22 -9.92
N TYR A 117 7.28 1.35 -9.52
CA TYR A 117 6.11 1.39 -8.66
C TYR A 117 4.94 0.56 -9.22
N ASP A 118 4.62 0.73 -10.51
CA ASP A 118 3.55 -0.02 -11.18
C ASP A 118 3.78 -1.54 -11.12
N LYS A 119 5.05 -1.98 -11.29
CA LYS A 119 5.41 -3.40 -11.16
C LYS A 119 5.22 -3.91 -9.73
N LYS A 120 5.61 -3.12 -8.74
CA LYS A 120 5.43 -3.48 -7.32
C LYS A 120 3.95 -3.59 -6.97
N MET A 121 3.11 -2.67 -7.45
CA MET A 121 1.66 -2.74 -7.27
C MET A 121 1.05 -4.03 -7.85
N LEU A 122 1.49 -4.45 -9.05
CA LEU A 122 1.09 -5.74 -9.65
C LEU A 122 1.48 -6.95 -8.79
N LEU A 123 2.70 -6.95 -8.23
CA LEU A 123 3.16 -8.03 -7.36
C LEU A 123 2.34 -8.11 -6.06
N LEU A 124 1.96 -6.95 -5.51
CA LEU A 124 1.18 -6.85 -4.26
C LEU A 124 -0.31 -7.14 -4.43
N GLY A 125 -0.84 -7.14 -5.66
CA GLY A 125 -2.20 -7.58 -5.96
C GLY A 125 -3.10 -6.57 -6.69
N LEU A 126 -2.53 -5.60 -7.41
CA LEU A 126 -3.26 -4.84 -8.41
C LEU A 126 -3.93 -5.82 -9.39
N ARG A 127 -5.22 -5.60 -9.68
CA ARG A 127 -6.04 -6.54 -10.46
C ARG A 127 -5.45 -6.88 -11.83
N ASP A 128 -5.04 -5.85 -12.56
CA ASP A 128 -4.42 -5.93 -13.89
C ASP A 128 -3.68 -4.60 -14.18
N PRO A 129 -2.79 -4.55 -15.20
CA PRO A 129 -1.99 -3.35 -15.47
C PRO A 129 -2.79 -2.08 -15.76
N ASP A 130 -4.07 -2.20 -16.14
CA ASP A 130 -4.95 -1.09 -16.47
C ASP A 130 -6.12 -0.96 -15.48
N ALA A 131 -5.96 -1.54 -14.27
CA ALA A 131 -6.92 -1.48 -13.18
C ALA A 131 -6.94 -0.10 -12.50
N CYS A 132 -7.17 0.95 -13.28
CA CYS A 132 -7.36 2.32 -12.83
C CYS A 132 -8.84 2.70 -12.99
N THR A 133 -9.45 3.31 -11.98
CA THR A 133 -10.89 3.64 -11.94
C THR A 133 -11.16 5.02 -11.39
#